data_AF-G9MUT7-F1
#
_entry.id   AF-G9MUT7-F1
#
_cell.length_a   1.000
_cell.length_b   1.000
_cell.length_c   1.000
_cell.angle_alpha   90.00
_cell.angle_beta   90.00
_cell.angle_gamma   90.00
#
_symmetry.space_group_name_H-M   'P 1'
#
loop_
_entity.id
_entity.type
_entity.pdbx_description
1 polymer ?
#
loop_
_entity_poly.entity_id
_entity_poly.type
_entity_poly.pdbx_seq_one_letter_code
_entity_poly.pdbx_strand_id
1 'polypeptide(L)'
;MPARRRINNDEKDILDGIVAQLKSLTDPAPFHSHAAANRSRLADDEHHAGAGIHIRCHSIWTSAPAQRKTLSSGDTQPLPPDRKTRRREKNRVAQRAFRQRKENHVKQLEDKVAALEAAQAKIEAENAKLQQDLARAKAENTMLRFVTFLAAVERKIINAVSN
;
A
#
# COMPACT_ATOMS: atom_id res chain seq x y z
N MET A 1 -8.01 -42.97 10.19
CA MET A 1 -8.18 -41.99 9.09
C MET A 1 -9.66 -41.68 8.95
N PRO A 2 -10.16 -40.47 9.23
CA PRO A 2 -11.58 -40.18 9.12
C PRO A 2 -12.01 -40.14 7.65
N ALA A 3 -13.13 -40.78 7.33
CA ALA A 3 -13.69 -40.84 5.99
C ALA A 3 -14.18 -39.45 5.54
N ARG A 4 -13.74 -39.00 4.35
CA ARG A 4 -14.27 -37.78 3.72
C ARG A 4 -15.74 -38.00 3.38
N ARG A 5 -16.66 -37.27 4.03
CA ARG A 5 -18.07 -37.23 3.62
C ARG A 5 -18.14 -36.72 2.17
N ARG A 6 -18.95 -37.37 1.34
CA ARG A 6 -19.32 -36.83 0.02
C ARG A 6 -20.21 -35.62 0.26
N ILE A 7 -19.75 -34.48 -0.21
CA ILE A 7 -20.48 -33.21 -0.16
C ILE A 7 -21.52 -33.26 -1.28
N ASN A 8 -22.78 -32.97 -0.97
CA ASN A 8 -23.85 -32.89 -1.99
C ASN A 8 -23.65 -31.65 -2.88
N ASN A 9 -24.15 -31.66 -4.11
CA ASN A 9 -23.98 -30.53 -5.04
C ASN A 9 -24.48 -29.20 -4.45
N ASP A 10 -25.60 -29.23 -3.71
CA ASP A 10 -26.16 -28.04 -3.04
C ASP A 10 -25.24 -27.50 -1.93
N GLU A 11 -24.57 -28.40 -1.19
CA GLU A 11 -23.58 -28.00 -0.18
C GLU A 11 -22.33 -27.42 -0.84
N LYS A 12 -21.95 -27.92 -2.03
CA LYS A 12 -20.83 -27.40 -2.80
C LYS A 12 -21.10 -25.98 -3.29
N ASP A 13 -22.30 -25.69 -3.78
CA ASP A 13 -22.67 -24.36 -4.25
C ASP A 13 -22.70 -23.32 -3.11
N ILE A 14 -23.17 -23.73 -1.93
CA ILE A 14 -23.13 -22.88 -0.73
C ILE A 14 -21.69 -22.60 -0.31
N LEU A 15 -20.84 -23.62 -0.30
CA LEU A 15 -19.42 -23.48 0.05
C LEU A 15 -18.67 -22.62 -0.97
N ASP A 16 -18.96 -22.78 -2.26
CA ASP A 16 -18.37 -21.98 -3.33
C ASP A 16 -18.81 -20.50 -3.22
N GLY A 17 -20.07 -20.24 -2.83
CA GLY A 17 -20.56 -18.89 -2.53
C GLY A 17 -19.86 -18.25 -1.32
N ILE A 18 -19.68 -19.00 -0.23
CA ILE A 18 -18.94 -18.55 0.95
C ILE A 18 -17.48 -18.25 0.61
N VAL A 19 -16.83 -19.12 -0.17
CA VAL A 19 -15.44 -18.94 -0.62
C VAL A 19 -15.32 -17.73 -1.57
N ALA A 20 -16.30 -17.48 -2.43
CA ALA A 20 -16.33 -16.30 -3.29
C ALA A 20 -16.44 -15.01 -2.47
N GLN A 21 -17.29 -15.01 -1.44
CA GLN A 21 -17.45 -13.87 -0.54
C GLN A 21 -16.19 -13.62 0.29
N LEU A 22 -15.52 -14.66 0.77
CA LEU A 22 -14.21 -14.57 1.43
C LEU A 22 -13.11 -14.07 0.49
N LYS A 23 -13.07 -14.51 -0.77
CA LYS A 23 -12.13 -13.98 -1.78
C LYS A 23 -12.35 -12.48 -2.02
N SER A 24 -13.61 -12.04 -2.14
CA SER A 24 -13.91 -10.61 -2.31
C SER A 24 -13.46 -9.72 -1.14
N LEU A 25 -13.36 -10.29 0.07
CA LEU A 25 -12.85 -9.62 1.27
C LEU A 25 -11.32 -9.69 1.40
N THR A 26 -10.68 -10.65 0.71
CA THR A 26 -9.26 -11.00 0.90
C THR A 26 -8.41 -10.69 -0.32
N ASP A 27 -8.98 -10.21 -1.43
CA ASP A 27 -8.22 -9.76 -2.58
C ASP A 27 -7.67 -8.35 -2.28
N PRO A 28 -6.37 -8.19 -1.89
CA PRO A 28 -5.78 -6.87 -1.89
C PRO A 28 -5.91 -6.33 -3.32
N ALA A 29 -6.42 -5.10 -3.45
CA ALA A 29 -6.52 -4.42 -4.73
C ALA A 29 -5.23 -4.69 -5.52
N PRO A 30 -5.32 -5.12 -6.79
CA PRO A 30 -4.13 -5.35 -7.59
C PRO A 30 -3.28 -4.10 -7.46
N PHE A 31 -2.03 -4.25 -7.06
CA PHE A 31 -1.10 -3.14 -7.03
C PHE A 31 -0.98 -2.69 -8.48
N HIS A 32 -1.82 -1.73 -8.88
CA HIS A 32 -1.81 -1.14 -10.20
C HIS A 32 -0.54 -0.31 -10.23
N SER A 33 0.57 -0.97 -10.58
CA SER A 33 1.75 -0.25 -11.01
C SER A 33 1.27 0.56 -12.21
N HIS A 34 1.16 1.88 -12.03
CA HIS A 34 1.02 2.84 -13.13
C HIS A 34 2.29 2.86 -14.02
N ALA A 35 3.03 1.75 -14.10
CA ALA A 35 4.22 1.58 -14.92
C ALA A 35 3.89 1.31 -16.40
N ALA A 36 2.62 1.03 -16.74
CA ALA A 36 2.27 0.62 -18.10
C ALA A 36 1.94 1.76 -19.08
N ALA A 37 1.67 2.99 -18.60
CA ALA A 37 1.18 4.09 -19.47
C ALA A 37 2.26 5.07 -19.96
N ASN A 38 3.54 4.89 -19.59
CA ASN A 38 4.63 5.79 -19.98
C ASN A 38 5.75 5.09 -20.77
N ARG A 39 5.44 4.00 -21.47
CA ARG A 39 6.42 3.20 -22.22
C ARG A 39 6.91 3.83 -23.54
N SER A 40 6.42 5.02 -23.92
CA SER A 40 6.82 5.67 -25.18
C SER A 40 7.76 6.87 -25.04
N ARG A 41 8.30 7.17 -23.84
CA ARG A 41 9.24 8.31 -23.65
C ARG A 41 10.41 8.06 -22.68
N LEU A 42 10.74 6.80 -22.40
CA LEU A 42 11.99 6.43 -21.70
C LEU A 42 12.75 5.38 -22.53
N ALA A 43 13.15 5.78 -23.72
CA ALA A 43 14.40 5.30 -24.29
C ALA A 43 15.28 6.56 -24.35
N ASP A 44 16.55 6.38 -24.04
CA ASP A 44 17.59 7.40 -23.89
C ASP A 44 17.75 7.90 -22.43
N ASP A 45 18.99 7.77 -21.94
CA ASP A 45 19.54 8.18 -20.64
C ASP A 45 19.74 7.08 -19.57
N GLU A 46 19.75 5.80 -19.97
CA GLU A 46 20.55 4.77 -19.29
C GLU A 46 22.01 4.91 -19.76
N HIS A 47 22.75 5.86 -19.19
CA HIS A 47 24.20 5.83 -19.02
C HIS A 47 24.60 7.21 -18.47
N HIS A 48 25.22 7.24 -17.30
CA HIS A 48 26.42 8.01 -16.95
C HIS A 48 26.52 8.00 -15.43
N ALA A 49 27.37 7.09 -14.94
CA ALA A 49 27.79 7.00 -13.55
C ALA A 49 28.13 8.40 -13.01
N GLY A 50 27.26 8.90 -12.13
CA GLY A 50 27.46 10.15 -11.43
C GLY A 50 28.65 10.01 -10.48
N ALA A 51 29.68 10.81 -10.70
CA ALA A 51 30.72 11.08 -9.70
C ALA A 51 30.08 11.85 -8.53
N GLY A 52 29.46 11.11 -7.61
CA GLY A 52 29.04 11.62 -6.31
C GLY A 52 30.26 11.91 -5.44
N ILE A 53 30.22 13.03 -4.72
CA ILE A 53 31.14 13.30 -3.61
C ILE A 53 30.80 12.26 -2.53
N HIS A 54 31.62 11.22 -2.43
CA HIS A 54 31.54 10.21 -1.38
C HIS A 54 31.98 10.85 -0.05
N ILE A 55 31.01 11.12 0.83
CA ILE A 55 31.29 11.42 2.24
C ILE A 55 31.96 10.17 2.83
N ARG A 56 33.17 10.36 3.34
CA ARG A 56 34.06 9.32 3.84
C ARG A 56 33.45 8.61 5.04
N CYS A 57 32.86 7.43 4.83
CA CYS A 57 32.66 6.43 5.88
C CYS A 57 33.79 5.37 5.79
N HIS A 58 34.44 5.14 6.93
CA HIS A 58 35.53 4.18 7.11
C HIS A 58 35.03 2.73 7.06
N SER A 59 35.61 1.90 6.20
CA SER A 59 36.17 0.58 6.55
C SER A 59 36.83 -0.12 5.36
N ILE A 60 38.15 -0.32 5.50
CA ILE A 60 38.94 -1.52 5.18
C ILE A 60 38.46 -2.36 3.98
N TRP A 61 39.22 -2.36 2.87
CA TRP A 61 39.73 -3.54 2.15
C TRP A 61 40.51 -3.06 0.89
N THR A 62 41.84 -3.03 1.05
CA THR A 62 42.90 -3.32 0.06
C THR A 62 42.84 -2.84 -1.41
N SER A 63 43.95 -2.17 -1.78
CA SER A 63 44.71 -2.23 -3.05
C SER A 63 44.54 -1.09 -4.09
N ALA A 64 45.55 -0.20 -4.04
CA ALA A 64 46.14 0.62 -5.12
C ALA A 64 45.30 1.71 -5.84
N PRO A 65 45.89 2.90 -6.11
CA PRO A 65 45.22 3.94 -6.88
C PRO A 65 45.20 3.52 -8.36
N ALA A 66 44.05 3.04 -8.84
CA ALA A 66 43.81 2.91 -10.26
C ALA A 66 43.88 4.30 -10.90
N GLN A 67 44.99 4.58 -11.59
CA GLN A 67 45.11 5.70 -12.50
C GLN A 67 43.90 5.66 -13.45
N ARG A 68 43.06 6.70 -13.38
CA ARG A 68 41.97 6.91 -14.32
C ARG A 68 42.59 7.09 -15.71
N LYS A 69 42.72 6.01 -16.46
CA LYS A 69 43.01 6.04 -17.89
C LYS A 69 41.83 6.74 -18.56
N THR A 70 42.00 8.02 -18.87
CA THR A 70 41.16 8.73 -19.83
C THR A 70 41.41 8.08 -21.18
N LEU A 71 40.55 7.14 -21.57
CA LEU A 71 40.48 6.60 -22.92
C LEU A 71 40.09 7.76 -23.86
N SER A 72 41.12 8.41 -24.39
CA SER A 72 41.05 9.32 -25.52
C SER A 72 40.88 8.49 -26.78
N SER A 73 39.69 8.56 -27.39
CA SER A 73 39.51 8.33 -28.82
C SER A 73 38.39 9.23 -29.31
N GLY A 74 38.76 10.23 -30.12
CA GLY A 74 37.85 11.18 -30.75
C GLY A 74 38.06 12.63 -30.30
N ASP A 75 39.14 13.23 -30.78
CA ASP A 75 39.28 14.69 -30.97
C ASP A 75 39.16 15.57 -29.70
N THR A 76 40.22 15.59 -28.88
CA THR A 76 40.34 16.52 -27.75
C THR A 76 40.86 17.87 -28.21
N GLN A 77 40.12 18.54 -29.10
CA GLN A 77 40.24 20.00 -29.18
C GLN A 77 39.66 20.57 -27.88
N PRO A 78 40.38 21.43 -27.14
CA PRO A 78 39.82 22.11 -25.98
C PRO A 78 38.53 22.81 -26.42
N LEU A 79 37.38 22.32 -25.95
CA LEU A 79 36.10 22.94 -26.29
C LEU A 79 36.20 24.45 -26.02
N PRO A 80 35.74 25.31 -26.95
CA PRO A 80 35.77 26.75 -26.77
C PRO A 80 35.21 27.11 -25.39
N PRO A 81 35.81 28.08 -24.67
CA PRO A 81 35.45 28.40 -23.29
C PRO A 81 33.93 28.61 -23.12
N ASP A 82 33.28 29.17 -24.14
CA ASP A 82 31.83 29.38 -24.22
C ASP A 82 30.98 28.08 -24.20
N ARG A 83 31.46 26.99 -24.82
CA ARG A 83 30.75 25.70 -24.77
C ARG A 83 30.82 25.08 -23.37
N LYS A 84 31.94 25.29 -22.66
CA LYS A 84 32.16 24.75 -21.30
C LYS A 84 31.30 25.49 -20.27
N THR A 85 31.19 26.81 -20.35
CA THR A 85 30.31 27.61 -19.49
C THR A 85 28.84 27.23 -19.69
N ARG A 86 28.39 27.13 -20.95
CA ARG A 86 27.02 26.69 -21.29
C ARG A 86 26.70 25.29 -20.76
N ARG A 87 27.67 24.36 -20.77
CA ARG A 87 27.49 23.00 -20.22
C ARG A 87 27.38 23.00 -18.70
N ARG A 88 28.21 23.79 -18.01
CA ARG A 88 28.14 23.93 -16.54
C ARG A 88 26.79 24.51 -16.11
N GLU A 89 26.28 25.49 -16.83
CA GLU A 89 24.98 26.09 -16.55
C GLU A 89 23.83 25.09 -16.74
N LYS A 90 23.81 24.36 -17.85
CA LYS A 90 22.80 23.30 -18.07
C LYS A 90 22.83 22.22 -16.99
N ASN A 91 24.01 21.78 -16.56
CA ASN A 91 24.13 20.80 -15.48
C ASN A 91 23.65 21.36 -14.14
N ARG A 92 23.91 22.63 -13.86
CA ARG A 92 23.39 23.30 -12.66
C ARG A 92 21.86 23.32 -12.66
N VAL A 93 21.26 23.68 -13.79
CA VAL A 93 19.80 23.68 -13.98
C VAL A 93 19.23 22.26 -13.86
N ALA A 94 19.85 21.28 -14.52
CA ALA A 94 19.43 19.88 -14.44
C ALA A 94 19.52 19.33 -13.01
N GLN A 95 20.58 19.67 -12.27
CA GLN A 95 20.75 19.27 -10.88
C GLN A 95 19.70 19.90 -9.97
N ARG A 96 19.40 21.20 -10.17
CA ARG A 96 18.32 21.88 -9.44
C ARG A 96 16.97 21.24 -9.74
N ALA A 97 16.67 20.95 -11.01
CA ALA A 97 15.43 20.30 -11.41
C ALA A 97 15.32 18.88 -10.83
N PHE A 98 16.43 18.12 -10.78
CA PHE A 98 16.46 16.81 -10.15
C PHE A 98 16.20 16.88 -8.64
N ARG A 99 16.88 17.79 -7.93
CA ARG A 99 16.65 18.02 -6.50
C ARG A 99 15.21 18.43 -6.23
N GLN A 100 14.68 19.39 -6.99
CA GLN A 100 13.31 19.84 -6.86
C GLN A 100 12.31 18.71 -7.10
N ARG A 101 12.50 17.88 -8.13
CA ARG A 101 11.63 16.73 -8.39
C ARG A 101 11.67 15.72 -7.24
N LYS A 102 12.86 15.47 -6.67
CA LYS A 102 13.03 14.57 -5.54
C LYS A 102 12.36 15.10 -4.28
N GLU A 103 12.57 16.38 -3.95
CA GLU A 103 11.94 17.05 -2.82
C GLU A 103 10.42 17.06 -2.95
N ASN A 104 9.90 17.39 -4.15
CA ASN A 104 8.46 17.34 -4.42
C ASN A 104 7.91 15.90 -4.27
N HIS A 105 8.64 14.88 -4.70
CA HIS A 105 8.19 13.50 -4.56
C HIS A 105 8.16 13.05 -3.11
N VAL A 106 9.18 13.41 -2.31
CA VAL A 106 9.18 13.15 -0.86
C VAL A 106 7.97 13.82 -0.22
N LYS A 107 7.73 15.10 -0.51
CA LYS A 107 6.56 15.82 0.00
C LYS A 107 5.24 15.14 -0.41
N GLN A 108 5.10 14.72 -1.66
CA GLN A 108 3.92 13.99 -2.12
C GLN A 108 3.72 12.65 -1.38
N LEU A 109 4.80 11.97 -1.00
CA LEU A 109 4.71 10.75 -0.21
C LEU A 109 4.31 11.05 1.22
N GLU A 110 4.88 12.09 1.84
CA GLU A 110 4.49 12.56 3.17
C GLU A 110 3.00 12.95 3.21
N ASP A 111 2.53 13.73 2.22
CA ASP A 111 1.13 14.13 2.09
C ASP A 111 0.21 12.90 1.93
N LYS A 112 0.62 11.89 1.14
CA LYS A 112 -0.14 10.65 0.97
C LYS A 112 -0.21 9.84 2.25
N VAL A 113 0.89 9.71 2.98
CA VAL A 113 0.94 9.01 4.25
C VAL A 113 0.01 9.70 5.25
N ALA A 114 0.11 11.02 5.39
CA ALA A 114 -0.76 11.79 6.27
C ALA A 114 -2.26 11.64 5.90
N ALA A 115 -2.59 11.64 4.60
CA ALA A 115 -3.96 11.41 4.14
C ALA A 115 -4.46 9.99 4.46
N LEU A 116 -3.62 8.98 4.27
CA LEU A 116 -3.95 7.59 4.60
C LEU A 116 -4.12 7.38 6.09
N GLU A 117 -3.25 7.97 6.92
CA GLU A 117 -3.36 7.91 8.39
C GLU A 117 -4.65 8.59 8.87
N ALA A 118 -5.00 9.75 8.33
CA ALA A 118 -6.26 10.43 8.65
C ALA A 118 -7.49 9.61 8.23
N ALA A 119 -7.45 8.98 7.06
CA ALA A 119 -8.52 8.10 6.59
C ALA A 119 -8.66 6.85 7.49
N GLN A 120 -7.53 6.26 7.88
CA GLN A 120 -7.48 5.11 8.79
C GLN A 120 -8.09 5.46 10.15
N ALA A 121 -7.68 6.57 10.76
CA ALA A 121 -8.23 7.02 12.04
C ALA A 121 -9.74 7.26 11.98
N LYS A 122 -10.25 7.80 10.86
CA LYS A 122 -11.69 7.96 10.65
C LYS A 122 -12.42 6.61 10.57
N ILE A 123 -11.88 5.67 9.80
CA ILE A 123 -12.44 4.32 9.66
C ILE A 123 -12.45 3.59 11.01
N GLU A 124 -11.39 3.71 11.80
CA GLU A 124 -11.31 3.10 13.13
C GLU A 124 -12.36 3.68 14.09
N ALA A 125 -12.54 5.01 14.09
CA ALA A 125 -13.58 5.66 14.88
C ALA A 125 -14.99 5.21 14.47
N GLU A 126 -15.27 5.13 13.17
CA GLU A 126 -16.55 4.64 12.65
C GLU A 126 -16.79 3.17 13.00
N ASN A 127 -15.76 2.32 12.90
CA ASN A 127 -15.85 0.91 13.27
C ASN A 127 -16.13 0.75 14.77
N ALA A 128 -15.41 1.47 15.64
CA ALA A 128 -15.65 1.45 17.08
C ALA A 128 -17.09 1.85 17.43
N LYS A 129 -17.61 2.90 16.78
CA LYS A 129 -19.01 3.32 16.94
C LYS A 129 -19.99 2.24 16.50
N LEU A 130 -19.79 1.65 15.31
CA LEU A 130 -20.65 0.59 14.80
C LEU A 130 -20.63 -0.65 15.69
N GLN A 131 -19.48 -1.02 16.24
CA GLN A 131 -19.37 -2.11 17.20
C GLN A 131 -20.16 -1.82 18.48
N GLN A 132 -20.09 -0.60 19.00
CA GLN A 132 -20.88 -0.18 20.16
C GLN A 132 -22.39 -0.24 19.88
N ASP A 133 -22.83 0.31 18.74
CA ASP A 133 -24.24 0.30 18.34
C ASP A 133 -24.75 -1.13 18.15
N LEU A 134 -23.95 -2.00 17.55
CA LEU A 134 -24.25 -3.42 17.36
C LEU A 134 -24.33 -4.15 18.71
N ALA A 135 -23.41 -3.89 19.65
CA ALA A 135 -23.45 -4.47 20.98
C ALA A 135 -24.73 -4.06 21.73
N ARG A 136 -25.10 -2.78 21.64
CA ARG A 136 -26.34 -2.26 22.23
C ARG A 136 -27.58 -2.93 21.64
N ALA A 137 -27.69 -2.98 20.31
CA ALA A 137 -28.81 -3.60 19.62
C ALA A 137 -28.93 -5.10 19.97
N LYS A 138 -27.80 -5.81 20.09
CA LYS A 138 -27.78 -7.21 20.55
C LYS A 138 -28.26 -7.38 21.99
N ALA A 139 -27.88 -6.48 22.89
CA ALA A 139 -28.33 -6.52 24.29
C ALA A 139 -29.85 -6.28 24.37
N GLU A 140 -30.35 -5.27 23.67
CA GLU A 140 -31.79 -4.96 23.58
C GLU A 140 -32.57 -6.15 22.99
N ASN A 141 -32.09 -6.72 21.89
CA ASN A 141 -32.72 -7.88 21.27
C ASN A 141 -32.76 -9.09 22.20
N THR A 142 -31.65 -9.37 22.90
CA THR A 142 -31.57 -10.43 23.89
C THR A 142 -32.59 -10.21 25.01
N MET A 143 -32.67 -9.00 25.57
CA MET A 143 -33.64 -8.66 26.62
C MET A 143 -35.09 -8.83 26.13
N LEU A 144 -35.42 -8.33 24.94
CA LEU A 144 -36.77 -8.49 24.37
C LEU A 144 -37.13 -9.96 24.15
N ARG A 145 -36.18 -10.78 23.69
CA ARG A 145 -36.39 -12.24 23.54
C ARG A 145 -36.60 -12.91 24.90
N PHE A 146 -35.89 -12.50 25.94
CA PHE A 146 -36.13 -12.99 27.29
C PHE A 146 -37.51 -12.58 27.82
N VAL A 147 -37.90 -11.31 27.69
CA VAL A 147 -39.21 -10.81 28.15
C VAL A 147 -40.36 -11.51 27.41
N THR A 148 -40.26 -11.64 26.09
CA THR A 148 -41.27 -12.33 25.28
C THR A 148 -41.37 -13.82 25.63
N PHE A 149 -40.25 -14.47 25.93
CA PHE A 149 -40.22 -15.85 26.42
C PHE A 149 -40.91 -15.96 27.78
N LEU A 150 -40.56 -15.12 28.75
CA LEU A 150 -41.18 -15.12 30.09
C LEU A 150 -42.69 -14.90 30.01
N ALA A 151 -43.15 -13.91 29.22
CA ALA A 151 -44.58 -13.68 29.02
C ALA A 151 -45.29 -14.88 28.36
N ALA A 152 -44.61 -15.64 27.48
CA ALA A 152 -45.16 -16.87 26.92
C ALA A 152 -45.25 -18.00 27.96
N VAL A 153 -44.26 -18.12 28.85
CA VAL A 153 -44.27 -19.08 29.96
C VAL A 153 -45.37 -18.74 30.97
N GLU A 154 -45.50 -17.48 31.38
CA GLU A 154 -46.57 -17.01 32.28
C GLU A 154 -47.95 -17.36 31.73
N ARG A 155 -48.22 -17.07 30.45
CA ARG A 155 -49.48 -17.44 29.79
C ARG A 155 -49.74 -18.95 29.82
N LYS A 156 -48.72 -19.78 29.59
CA LYS A 156 -48.86 -21.24 29.67
C LYS A 156 -49.20 -21.70 31.08
N ILE A 157 -48.56 -21.14 32.11
CA ILE A 157 -48.83 -21.48 33.51
C ILE A 157 -50.27 -21.10 33.88
N ILE A 158 -50.70 -19.87 33.55
CA ILE A 158 -52.06 -19.39 33.84
C ILE A 158 -53.13 -20.29 33.20
N ASN A 159 -52.93 -20.68 31.94
CA ASN A 159 -53.85 -21.58 31.24
C ASN A 159 -53.87 -22.99 31.84
N ALA A 160 -52.72 -23.49 32.30
CA ALA A 160 -52.63 -24.81 32.93
C ALA A 160 -53.27 -24.87 34.33
N VAL A 161 -53.29 -23.75 35.06
CA VAL A 161 -53.96 -23.64 36.37
C VAL A 161 -55.48 -23.42 36.23
N SER A 162 -55.94 -22.87 35.11
CA SER A 162 -57.37 -22.62 34.86
C SER A 162 -58.15 -23.83 34.32
N ASN A 163 -57.46 -24.90 33.92
CA ASN A 163 -58.03 -26.19 33.48
C ASN A 163 -57.97 -27.22 34.59
#